data_AF-A0AA43JNZ7-F1
#
_entry.id   AF-A0AA43JNZ7-F1
#
_cell.length_a   1.000
_cell.length_b   1.000
_cell.length_c   1.000
_cell.angle_alpha   90.00
_cell.angle_beta   90.00
_cell.angle_gamma   90.00
#
_symmetry.space_group_name_H-M   'P 1'
#
loop_
_entity.id
_entity.type
_entity.pdbx_description
1 polymer ?
#
loop_
_entity_poly.entity_id
_entity_poly.type
_entity_poly.pdbx_seq_one_letter_code
_entity_poly.pdbx_strand_id
1 'polypeptide(L)'
;DVPWQEVAIAAQSIAGLVVAANPDLATTEFLKKNRKGRVFVDWMRNHPGASVVSPFSIRPRPTAPVSTPITWDELAITDPDQWTVANLAERVASLPAWPKPSVLPAAEMEAAARSVGVDLDTRVDRFGRES
;
A
#
# COMPACT_ATOMS: atom_id res chain seq x y z
N ASP A 1 -7.47 -18.60 9.97
CA ASP A 1 -7.83 -17.35 9.26
C ASP A 1 -7.60 -16.16 10.16
N VAL A 2 -6.93 -15.12 9.65
CA VAL A 2 -6.72 -13.87 10.39
C VAL A 2 -7.97 -12.98 10.19
N PRO A 3 -8.62 -12.49 11.26
CA PRO A 3 -9.75 -11.57 11.14
C PRO A 3 -9.41 -10.30 10.37
N TRP A 4 -10.36 -9.80 9.57
CA TRP A 4 -10.20 -8.53 8.84
C TRP A 4 -9.82 -7.34 9.72
N GLN A 5 -10.25 -7.34 10.97
CA GLN A 5 -9.92 -6.31 11.95
C GLN A 5 -8.42 -6.29 12.25
N GLU A 6 -7.79 -7.46 12.44
CA GLU A 6 -6.35 -7.55 12.69
C GLU A 6 -5.54 -7.08 11.48
N VAL A 7 -5.97 -7.42 10.25
CA VAL A 7 -5.32 -6.96 9.01
C VAL A 7 -5.44 -5.44 8.86
N ALA A 8 -6.61 -4.87 9.13
CA ALA A 8 -6.83 -3.42 9.06
C ALA A 8 -5.97 -2.66 10.07
N ILE A 9 -5.89 -3.13 11.32
CA ILE A 9 -5.05 -2.54 12.37
C ILE A 9 -3.57 -2.62 11.99
N ALA A 10 -3.10 -3.77 11.49
CA ALA A 10 -1.72 -3.92 11.04
C ALA A 10 -1.40 -2.95 9.89
N ALA A 11 -2.28 -2.83 8.90
CA ALA A 11 -2.10 -1.91 7.77
C ALA A 11 -2.06 -0.44 8.22
N GLN A 12 -2.94 -0.04 9.14
CA GLN A 12 -2.96 1.30 9.72
C GLN A 12 -1.69 1.59 10.52
N SER A 13 -1.20 0.60 11.28
CA SER A 13 0.04 0.68 12.06
C SER A 13 1.26 0.89 11.16
N ILE A 14 1.37 0.11 10.08
CA ILE A 14 2.44 0.25 9.08
C ILE A 14 2.37 1.63 8.41
N ALA A 15 1.18 2.09 8.04
CA ALA A 15 1.01 3.41 7.43
C ALA A 15 1.43 4.54 8.38
N GLY A 16 1.06 4.45 9.66
CA GLY A 16 1.50 5.39 10.67
C GLY A 16 3.02 5.40 10.85
N LEU A 17 3.65 4.23 10.91
CA LEU A 17 5.12 4.10 10.99
C LEU A 17 5.82 4.79 9.83
N VAL A 18 5.31 4.60 8.60
CA VAL A 18 5.84 5.25 7.40
C VAL A 18 5.73 6.78 7.52
N VAL A 19 4.60 7.29 8.02
CA VAL A 19 4.37 8.73 8.22
C VAL A 19 5.26 9.30 9.32
N ALA A 20 5.41 8.62 10.45
CA ALA A 20 6.27 9.07 11.54
C ALA A 20 7.74 9.14 11.12
N ALA A 21 8.20 8.17 10.31
CA ALA A 21 9.55 8.16 9.76
C ALA A 21 9.75 9.20 8.63
N ASN A 22 8.69 9.61 7.93
CA ASN A 22 8.76 10.48 6.75
C ASN A 22 7.64 11.54 6.70
N PRO A 23 7.52 12.43 7.71
CA PRO A 23 6.35 13.30 7.88
C PRO A 23 6.16 14.34 6.77
N ASP A 24 7.25 14.69 6.08
CA ASP A 24 7.26 15.63 4.95
C ASP A 24 6.95 14.97 3.61
N LEU A 25 7.00 13.63 3.53
CA LEU A 25 6.78 12.87 2.29
C LEU A 25 5.46 12.08 2.31
N ALA A 26 5.03 11.59 3.47
CA ALA A 26 3.90 10.68 3.60
C ALA A 26 2.81 11.23 4.55
N THR A 27 1.59 10.75 4.38
CA THR A 27 0.46 11.09 5.24
C THR A 27 -0.61 9.99 5.27
N THR A 28 -1.36 9.91 6.37
CA THR A 28 -2.61 9.12 6.49
C THR A 28 -3.86 10.01 6.29
N GLU A 29 -3.70 11.29 5.94
CA GLU A 29 -4.80 12.22 5.69
C GLU A 29 -5.65 11.78 4.50
N PHE A 30 -6.89 11.38 4.79
CA PHE A 30 -7.84 10.93 3.79
C PHE A 30 -8.19 12.07 2.80
N LEU A 31 -8.41 13.29 3.28
CA LEU A 31 -8.81 14.41 2.43
C LEU A 31 -7.64 14.93 1.61
N LYS A 32 -7.73 14.88 0.27
CA LYS A 32 -6.68 15.34 -0.65
C LYS A 32 -6.20 16.76 -0.35
N LYS A 33 -7.10 17.67 0.04
CA LYS A 33 -6.78 19.07 0.42
C LYS A 33 -5.84 19.17 1.63
N ASN A 34 -5.88 18.21 2.56
CA ASN A 34 -5.06 18.19 3.77
C ASN A 34 -3.68 17.52 3.55
N ARG A 35 -3.50 16.82 2.42
CA ARG A 35 -2.25 16.09 2.13
C ARG A 35 -1.08 17.03 1.85
N LYS A 36 -1.34 18.23 1.33
CA LYS A 36 -0.33 19.28 1.06
C LYS A 36 0.86 18.76 0.22
N GLY A 37 0.57 17.94 -0.79
CA GLY A 37 1.60 17.37 -1.68
C GLY A 37 2.21 16.05 -1.21
N ARG A 38 1.93 15.61 0.03
CA ARG A 38 2.41 14.32 0.57
C ARG A 38 1.68 13.12 -0.04
N VAL A 39 2.39 11.99 -0.09
CA VAL A 39 1.87 10.69 -0.53
C VAL A 39 0.92 10.14 0.52
N PHE A 40 -0.32 9.85 0.13
CA PHE A 40 -1.27 9.16 1.00
C PHE A 40 -0.97 7.67 1.02
N VAL A 41 -0.65 7.14 2.19
CA VAL A 41 -0.50 5.70 2.40
C VAL A 41 -1.89 5.10 2.62
N ASP A 42 -2.50 4.58 1.56
CA ASP A 42 -3.89 4.09 1.52
C ASP A 42 -4.06 2.74 2.25
N TRP A 43 -4.00 2.76 3.57
CA TRP A 43 -4.17 1.59 4.44
C TRP A 43 -5.58 0.99 4.39
N MET A 44 -6.56 1.77 3.92
CA MET A 44 -7.98 1.41 3.94
C MET A 44 -8.36 0.32 2.91
N ARG A 45 -7.43 -0.07 2.04
CA ARG A 45 -7.62 -1.20 1.10
C ARG A 45 -7.75 -2.56 1.80
N ASN A 46 -7.46 -2.60 3.09
CA ASN A 46 -7.53 -3.79 3.94
C ASN A 46 -8.86 -3.93 4.69
N HIS A 47 -9.91 -3.20 4.28
CA HIS A 47 -11.27 -3.39 4.79
C HIS A 47 -12.11 -4.28 3.86
N PRO A 48 -13.12 -4.99 4.41
CA PRO A 48 -14.07 -5.74 3.60
C PRO A 48 -14.74 -4.86 2.54
N GLY A 49 -14.78 -5.36 1.29
CA GLY A 49 -15.40 -4.66 0.15
C GLY A 49 -14.55 -3.56 -0.49
N ALA A 50 -13.33 -3.32 0.01
CA ALA A 50 -12.38 -2.46 -0.68
C ALA A 50 -11.86 -3.12 -1.97
N SER A 51 -11.54 -2.32 -2.98
CA SER A 51 -10.98 -2.80 -4.24
C SER A 51 -9.51 -2.40 -4.40
N VAL A 52 -8.74 -3.31 -4.97
CA VAL A 52 -7.38 -3.11 -5.46
C VAL A 52 -7.28 -3.78 -6.83
N VAL A 53 -6.41 -3.27 -7.69
CA VAL A 53 -6.18 -3.91 -8.99
C VAL A 53 -5.45 -5.24 -8.81
N SER A 54 -5.78 -6.22 -9.64
CA SER A 54 -5.05 -7.49 -9.67
C SER A 54 -3.66 -7.27 -10.28
N PRO A 55 -2.62 -8.00 -9.80
CA PRO A 55 -1.40 -8.19 -10.58
C PRO A 55 -1.75 -8.62 -12.01
N PHE A 56 -0.99 -8.09 -12.97
CA PHE A 56 -1.16 -8.32 -14.40
C PHE A 56 -2.47 -7.80 -15.03
N SER A 57 -3.28 -7.03 -14.30
CA SER A 57 -4.44 -6.36 -14.90
C SER A 57 -4.03 -5.23 -15.85
N ILE A 58 -4.69 -5.16 -17.00
CA ILE A 58 -4.54 -4.09 -17.99
C ILE A 58 -5.21 -2.81 -17.46
N ARG A 59 -4.58 -1.66 -17.68
CA ARG A 59 -5.10 -0.35 -17.29
C ARG A 59 -5.68 0.36 -18.52
N PRO A 60 -6.86 0.99 -18.40
CA PRO A 60 -7.50 1.70 -19.52
C PRO A 60 -6.83 3.07 -19.75
N ARG A 61 -5.58 3.04 -20.21
CA ARG A 61 -4.75 4.19 -20.56
C ARG A 61 -4.17 3.99 -21.97
N PRO A 62 -3.71 5.04 -22.66
CA PRO A 62 -2.94 4.89 -23.90
C PRO A 62 -1.83 3.87 -23.71
N THR A 63 -1.52 3.11 -24.77
CA THR A 63 -0.55 1.98 -24.80
C THR A 63 -0.94 0.74 -23.97
N ALA A 64 -2.09 0.74 -23.29
CA ALA A 64 -2.58 -0.39 -22.49
C ALA A 64 -1.54 -0.94 -21.48
N PRO A 65 -1.04 -0.10 -20.55
CA PRO A 65 -0.08 -0.52 -19.55
C PRO A 65 -0.68 -1.53 -18.57
N VAL A 66 0.17 -2.33 -17.93
CA VAL A 66 -0.19 -3.48 -17.10
C VAL A 66 0.31 -3.27 -15.67
N SER A 67 -0.49 -3.68 -14.68
CA SER A 67 -0.12 -3.69 -13.26
C SER A 67 0.91 -4.79 -12.96
N THR A 68 2.14 -4.56 -13.39
CA THR A 68 3.19 -5.59 -13.44
C THR A 68 4.02 -5.61 -12.14
N PRO A 69 4.19 -6.78 -11.49
CA PRO A 69 5.10 -6.93 -10.36
C PRO A 69 6.55 -6.54 -10.71
N ILE A 70 7.24 -5.96 -9.74
CA ILE A 70 8.65 -5.57 -9.83
C ILE A 70 9.40 -5.96 -8.56
N THR A 71 10.72 -6.06 -8.66
CA THR A 71 11.61 -6.27 -7.51
C THR A 71 11.91 -4.94 -6.80
N TRP A 72 12.48 -5.01 -5.60
CA TRP A 72 12.94 -3.82 -4.87
C TRP A 72 14.05 -3.07 -5.61
N ASP A 73 14.96 -3.78 -6.27
CA ASP A 73 16.06 -3.19 -7.03
C ASP A 73 15.57 -2.42 -8.27
N GLU A 74 14.45 -2.86 -8.85
CA GLU A 74 13.83 -2.22 -10.02
C GLU A 74 13.04 -0.95 -9.66
N LEU A 75 12.63 -0.78 -8.40
CA LEU A 75 11.68 0.27 -7.99
C LEU A 75 12.15 1.69 -8.37
N ALA A 76 13.43 1.99 -8.18
CA ALA A 76 13.97 3.33 -8.42
C ALA A 76 14.10 3.70 -9.91
N ILE A 77 14.08 2.71 -10.80
CA ILE A 77 14.33 2.89 -12.24
C ILE A 77 13.12 2.53 -13.10
N THR A 78 12.05 2.01 -12.50
CA THR A 78 10.86 1.55 -13.21
C THR A 78 9.98 2.74 -13.61
N ASP A 79 9.69 2.86 -14.90
CA ASP A 79 8.54 3.62 -15.39
C ASP A 79 7.27 2.75 -15.25
N PRO A 80 6.21 3.21 -14.54
CA PRO A 80 4.95 2.50 -14.41
C PRO A 80 4.25 2.16 -15.74
N ASP A 81 4.58 2.87 -16.82
CA ASP A 81 3.91 2.71 -18.13
C ASP A 81 4.72 1.85 -19.12
N GLN A 82 5.91 1.37 -18.74
CA GLN A 82 6.79 0.60 -19.64
C GLN A 82 6.27 -0.80 -19.98
N TRP A 83 5.51 -1.42 -19.07
CA TRP A 83 4.98 -2.78 -19.25
C TRP A 83 3.57 -2.70 -19.85
N THR A 84 3.42 -3.22 -21.06
CA THR A 84 2.17 -3.19 -21.83
C THR A 84 1.81 -4.59 -22.28
N VAL A 85 0.62 -4.76 -22.83
CA VAL A 85 0.21 -6.03 -23.46
C VAL A 85 1.19 -6.51 -24.54
N ALA A 86 1.99 -5.63 -25.14
CA ALA A 86 2.93 -5.96 -26.21
C ALA A 86 4.22 -6.64 -25.70
N ASN A 87 4.67 -6.34 -24.48
CA ASN A 87 5.94 -6.84 -23.92
C ASN A 87 5.76 -7.65 -22.62
N LEU A 88 4.51 -7.83 -22.15
CA LEU A 88 4.25 -8.50 -20.87
C LEU A 88 4.75 -9.95 -20.84
N ALA A 89 4.67 -10.68 -21.95
CA ALA A 89 5.08 -12.08 -22.00
C ALA A 89 6.58 -12.25 -21.70
N GLU A 90 7.43 -11.40 -22.28
CA GLU A 90 8.86 -11.36 -22.01
C GLU A 90 9.13 -11.02 -20.55
N ARG A 91 8.42 -10.02 -20.02
CA ARG A 91 8.53 -9.65 -18.61
C ARG A 91 8.18 -10.80 -17.67
N VAL A 92 7.06 -11.49 -17.90
CA VAL A 92 6.65 -12.63 -17.07
C VAL A 92 7.70 -13.74 -17.07
N ALA A 93 8.34 -14.00 -18.22
CA ALA A 93 9.43 -14.97 -18.32
C ALA A 93 10.70 -14.55 -17.55
N SER A 94 10.92 -13.25 -17.37
CA SER A 94 12.06 -12.69 -16.63
C SER A 94 11.86 -12.57 -15.12
N LEU A 95 10.61 -12.67 -14.64
CA LEU A 95 10.30 -12.44 -13.23
C LEU A 95 10.91 -13.52 -12.34
N PRO A 96 11.47 -13.15 -11.17
CA PRO A 96 11.85 -14.13 -10.17
C PRO A 96 10.61 -14.85 -9.62
N ALA A 97 10.84 -15.98 -8.95
CA ALA A 97 9.79 -16.65 -8.21
C ALA A 97 9.12 -15.70 -7.20
N TRP A 98 7.81 -15.83 -7.02
CA TRP A 98 7.06 -15.03 -6.07
C TRP A 98 7.64 -15.18 -4.65
N PRO A 99 7.81 -14.08 -3.89
CA PRO A 99 8.33 -14.17 -2.53
C PRO A 99 7.40 -15.01 -1.66
N LYS A 100 8.00 -15.78 -0.74
CA LYS A 100 7.23 -16.49 0.29
C LYS A 100 6.65 -15.46 1.28
N PRO A 101 5.40 -15.62 1.73
CA PRO A 101 4.85 -14.76 2.77
C PRO A 101 5.73 -14.79 4.02
N SER A 102 5.98 -13.62 4.60
CA SER A 102 6.54 -13.46 5.94
C SER A 102 5.42 -13.19 6.93
N VAL A 103 5.65 -13.54 8.20
CA VAL A 103 4.69 -13.30 9.29
C VAL A 103 5.21 -12.15 10.14
N LEU A 104 4.36 -11.16 10.37
CA LEU A 104 4.59 -10.06 11.31
C LEU A 104 3.47 -10.08 12.36
N PRO A 105 3.77 -10.27 13.66
CA PRO A 105 2.73 -10.27 14.69
C PRO A 105 2.05 -8.90 14.81
N ALA A 106 0.72 -8.88 14.85
CA ALA A 106 -0.06 -7.63 14.95
C ALA A 106 0.32 -6.81 16.19
N ALA A 107 0.51 -7.47 17.33
CA ALA A 107 0.92 -6.81 18.57
C ALA A 107 2.29 -6.11 18.47
N GLU A 108 3.24 -6.66 17.72
CA GLU A 108 4.54 -6.03 17.48
C GLU A 108 4.39 -4.78 16.60
N MET A 109 3.54 -4.84 15.58
CA MET A 109 3.24 -3.69 14.72
C MET A 109 2.52 -2.57 15.48
N GLU A 110 1.57 -2.92 16.33
CA GLU A 110 0.87 -1.97 17.20
C GLU A 110 1.84 -1.31 18.19
N ALA A 111 2.70 -2.10 18.84
CA ALA A 111 3.71 -1.58 19.77
C ALA A 111 4.70 -0.64 19.06
N ALA A 112 5.17 -1.03 17.87
CA ALA A 112 6.06 -0.20 17.05
C ALA A 112 5.38 1.13 16.67
N ALA A 113 4.14 1.08 16.18
CA ALA A 113 3.37 2.28 15.84
C ALA A 113 3.17 3.22 17.05
N ARG A 114 2.78 2.67 18.21
CA ARG A 114 2.66 3.47 19.45
C ARG A 114 3.99 4.10 19.87
N SER A 115 5.11 3.39 19.71
CA SER A 115 6.45 3.90 20.06
C SER A 115 6.90 5.10 19.22
N VAL A 116 6.35 5.26 18.02
CA VAL A 116 6.63 6.42 17.14
C VAL A 116 5.52 7.48 17.17
N GLY A 117 4.61 7.40 18.15
CA GLY A 117 3.55 8.40 18.35
C GLY A 117 2.39 8.30 17.35
N VAL A 118 2.19 7.14 16.72
CA VAL A 118 1.02 6.89 15.87
C VAL A 118 -0.17 6.59 16.75
N ASP A 119 -1.22 7.38 16.61
CA ASP A 119 -2.51 7.15 17.25
C ASP A 119 -3.29 6.08 16.49
N LEU A 120 -3.38 4.89 17.08
CA LEU A 120 -4.18 3.76 16.60
C LEU A 120 -5.57 3.68 17.26
N ASP A 121 -5.80 4.48 18.30
CA ASP A 121 -7.02 4.42 19.11
C ASP A 121 -8.10 5.33 18.53
N THR A 122 -7.71 6.36 17.78
CA THR A 122 -8.65 7.18 17.00
C THR A 122 -9.21 6.37 15.83
N ARG A 123 -10.42 5.86 16.02
CA ARG A 123 -11.22 5.26 14.96
C ARG A 123 -11.68 6.36 14.02
N VAL A 124 -10.94 6.54 12.93
CA VAL A 124 -11.44 7.28 11.78
C VAL A 124 -12.25 6.35 10.92
N ASP A 125 -13.50 6.72 10.63
CA ASP A 125 -14.26 6.05 9.59
C ASP A 125 -13.54 6.18 8.24
N ARG A 126 -14.04 5.48 7.22
CA ARG A 126 -13.48 5.56 5.86
C ARG A 126 -13.50 6.97 5.22
N PHE A 127 -14.02 7.98 5.92
CA PHE A 127 -14.07 9.37 5.49
C PHE A 127 -13.17 10.28 6.35
N GLY A 128 -12.39 9.72 7.27
CA GLY A 128 -11.53 10.48 8.16
C GLY A 128 -12.29 11.18 9.29
N ARG A 129 -13.51 10.75 9.62
CA ARG A 129 -14.29 11.30 10.73
C ARG A 129 -14.10 10.43 11.96
N GLU A 130 -13.86 11.06 13.11
CA GLU A 130 -13.91 10.39 14.41
C GLU A 130 -15.29 9.72 14.56
N SER A 131 -15.28 8.41 14.82
CA SER A 131 -16.49 7.61 15.08
C SER A 131 -16.76 7.48 16.57
#